data_AF-A0AAD9IHU2-F1
#
_entry.id   AF-A0AAD9IHU2-F1
#
_cell.length_a   1.000
_cell.length_b   1.000
_cell.length_c   1.000
_cell.angle_alpha   90.00
_cell.angle_beta   90.00
_cell.angle_gamma   90.00
#
_symmetry.space_group_name_H-M   'P 1'
#
loop_
_entity.id
_entity.type
_entity.pdbx_description
1 polymer ?
#
loop_
_entity_poly.entity_id
_entity_poly.type
_entity_poly.pdbx_seq_one_letter_code
_entity_poly.pdbx_strand_id
1 'polypeptide(L)'
;MSSTQLEAYRNVLAEENPDLFKWLTNQLPTPEHLQRNEAYRMLYKSVQGTLDENSVVSTRATPGQDWVRGWDDLKRGPLAPSEPAQE
;
A
#
# COMPACT_ATOMS: atom_id res chain seq x y z
N MET A 1 -7.89 -3.08 -23.86
CA MET A 1 -7.87 -1.81 -23.12
C MET A 1 -8.17 -0.68 -24.08
N SER A 2 -9.11 0.21 -23.74
CA SER A 2 -9.41 1.41 -24.54
C SER A 2 -8.44 2.56 -24.25
N SER A 3 -8.39 3.58 -25.12
CA SER A 3 -7.53 4.77 -24.91
C SER A 3 -7.84 5.46 -23.57
N THR A 4 -9.11 5.57 -23.22
CA THR A 4 -9.56 6.17 -21.95
C THR A 4 -9.09 5.36 -20.73
N GLN A 5 -9.06 4.03 -20.84
CA GLN A 5 -8.51 3.19 -19.77
C GLN A 5 -7.00 3.38 -19.62
N LEU A 6 -6.27 3.50 -20.74
CA LEU A 6 -4.82 3.74 -20.70
C LEU A 6 -4.48 5.09 -20.06
N GLU A 7 -5.26 6.13 -20.34
CA GLU A 7 -5.12 7.44 -19.68
C GLU A 7 -5.40 7.37 -18.18
N ALA A 8 -6.45 6.64 -17.77
CA ALA A 8 -6.75 6.43 -16.36
C ALA A 8 -5.61 5.69 -15.63
N TYR A 9 -5.03 4.67 -16.26
CA TYR A 9 -3.85 3.96 -15.73
C TYR A 9 -2.61 4.85 -15.69
N ARG A 10 -2.37 5.66 -16.72
CA ARG A 10 -1.27 6.63 -16.74
C ARG A 10 -1.36 7.59 -15.57
N ASN A 11 -2.56 8.09 -15.26
CA ASN A 11 -2.78 8.98 -14.12
C ASN A 11 -2.47 8.28 -12.79
N VAL A 12 -2.79 6.99 -12.64
CA VAL A 12 -2.42 6.22 -11.44
C VAL A 12 -0.91 6.05 -11.32
N LEU A 13 -0.22 5.76 -12.44
CA LEU A 13 1.23 5.56 -12.46
C LEU A 13 2.03 6.87 -12.31
N ALA A 14 1.40 8.02 -12.55
CA ALA A 14 1.99 9.34 -12.33
C ALA A 14 2.06 9.70 -10.85
N GLU A 15 1.20 9.11 -10.02
CA GLU A 15 1.14 9.36 -8.58
C GLU A 15 2.24 8.55 -7.86
N GLU A 16 3.38 9.23 -7.70
CA GLU A 16 4.61 8.91 -6.99
C GLU A 16 4.79 7.48 -6.43
N ASN A 17 5.76 6.76 -7.01
CA ASN A 17 6.37 5.58 -6.40
C ASN A 17 7.34 6.03 -5.30
N PRO A 18 7.18 5.63 -4.01
CA PRO A 18 6.67 4.33 -3.54
C PRO A 18 5.28 4.29 -2.87
N ASP A 19 4.56 5.42 -2.75
CA ASP A 19 3.32 5.46 -1.96
C ASP A 19 2.14 4.73 -2.62
N LEU A 20 2.13 4.65 -3.95
CA LEU A 20 1.14 3.86 -4.71
C LEU A 20 1.06 2.40 -4.21
N PHE A 21 2.21 1.77 -3.96
CA PHE A 21 2.25 0.41 -3.44
C PHE A 21 1.69 0.32 -2.01
N LYS A 22 1.97 1.33 -1.17
CA LYS A 22 1.45 1.40 0.20
C LYS A 22 -0.07 1.52 0.23
N TRP A 23 -0.66 2.28 -0.69
CA TRP A 23 -2.12 2.38 -0.80
C TRP A 23 -2.76 1.07 -1.30
N LEU A 24 -2.18 0.43 -2.31
CA LEU A 24 -2.72 -0.81 -2.89
C LEU A 24 -2.73 -1.98 -1.90
N THR A 25 -1.83 -1.95 -0.92
CA THR A 25 -1.65 -3.00 0.09
C THR A 25 -2.29 -2.65 1.45
N ASN A 26 -3.02 -1.54 1.56
CA ASN A 26 -3.58 -1.01 2.82
C ASN A 26 -2.56 -0.64 3.90
N GLN A 27 -1.31 -0.37 3.52
CA GLN A 27 -0.31 0.19 4.45
C GLN A 27 -0.58 1.68 4.71
N LEU A 28 -1.14 2.40 3.73
CA LEU A 28 -1.55 3.80 3.86
C LEU A 28 -2.97 4.01 3.31
N PRO A 29 -3.71 5.01 3.82
CA PRO A 29 -5.03 5.34 3.28
C PRO A 29 -4.90 5.85 1.83
N THR A 30 -5.76 5.35 0.94
CA THR A 30 -5.83 5.82 -0.44
C THR A 30 -6.29 7.29 -0.50
N PRO A 31 -5.60 8.17 -1.21
CA PRO A 31 -6.04 9.55 -1.47
C PRO A 31 -7.41 9.61 -2.18
N GLU A 32 -8.25 10.60 -1.83
CA GLU A 32 -9.61 10.72 -2.38
C GLU A 32 -9.66 10.78 -3.92
N HIS A 33 -8.68 11.42 -4.56
CA HIS A 33 -8.64 11.56 -6.00
C HIS A 33 -8.37 10.22 -6.71
N LEU A 34 -7.62 9.30 -6.09
CA LEU A 34 -7.39 7.95 -6.60
C LEU A 34 -8.57 7.02 -6.32
N GLN A 35 -9.30 7.20 -5.22
CA GLN A 35 -10.51 6.44 -4.95
C GLN A 35 -11.58 6.62 -6.04
N ARG A 36 -11.62 7.79 -6.70
CA ARG A 36 -12.51 8.07 -7.83
C ARG A 36 -12.02 7.49 -9.16
N ASN A 37 -10.76 7.08 -9.26
CA ASN A 37 -10.20 6.53 -10.49
C ASN A 37 -10.60 5.05 -10.65
N GLU A 38 -11.30 4.73 -11.73
CA GLU A 38 -11.76 3.36 -12.00
C GLU A 38 -10.61 2.36 -12.18
N ALA A 39 -9.53 2.77 -12.84
CA ALA A 39 -8.34 1.93 -13.03
C ALA A 39 -7.68 1.60 -11.69
N TYR A 40 -7.61 2.58 -10.78
CA TYR A 40 -7.10 2.36 -9.43
C TYR A 40 -7.95 1.33 -8.67
N ARG A 41 -9.29 1.44 -8.72
CA ARG A 41 -10.20 0.50 -8.03
C ARG A 41 -10.06 -0.93 -8.57
N MET A 42 -9.91 -1.08 -9.89
CA MET A 42 -9.66 -2.39 -10.50
C MET A 42 -8.32 -2.97 -10.04
N LEU A 43 -7.27 -2.16 -10.06
CA LEU A 43 -5.93 -2.57 -9.61
C LEU A 43 -5.93 -2.96 -8.13
N TYR A 44 -6.55 -2.13 -7.27
CA TYR A 44 -6.71 -2.38 -5.85
C TYR A 44 -7.39 -3.73 -5.59
N LYS A 45 -8.53 -3.99 -6.23
CA LYS A 45 -9.25 -5.27 -6.09
C LYS A 45 -8.39 -6.45 -6.52
N SER A 46 -7.64 -6.32 -7.62
CA SER A 46 -6.72 -7.35 -8.10
C SER A 46 -5.62 -7.64 -7.08
N VAL A 47 -4.99 -6.59 -6.53
CA VAL A 47 -3.90 -6.72 -5.55
C VAL A 47 -4.42 -7.35 -4.26
N GLN A 48 -5.58 -6.95 -3.76
CA GLN A 48 -6.20 -7.56 -2.58
C GLN A 48 -6.48 -9.05 -2.82
N GLY A 49 -7.01 -9.44 -3.98
CA GLY A 49 -7.20 -10.85 -4.33
C GLY A 49 -5.89 -11.64 -4.35
N THR A 50 -4.83 -11.09 -4.97
CA THR A 50 -3.51 -11.73 -4.96
C THR A 50 -2.93 -11.85 -3.55
N LEU A 51 -3.10 -10.84 -2.70
CA LEU A 51 -2.66 -10.91 -1.30
C LEU A 51 -3.42 -11.98 -0.52
N ASP A 52 -4.73 -12.10 -0.72
CA ASP A 52 -5.57 -13.13 -0.09
C ASP A 52 -5.20 -14.55 -0.53
N GLU A 53 -4.82 -14.72 -1.79
CA GLU A 53 -4.38 -16.02 -2.34
C GLU A 53 -2.96 -16.41 -1.91
N ASN A 54 -2.04 -15.43 -1.81
CA ASN A 54 -0.60 -15.70 -1.71
C ASN A 54 0.05 -15.29 -0.38
N SER A 55 -0.70 -14.65 0.53
CA SER A 55 -0.16 -14.20 1.82
C SER A 55 -1.14 -14.46 2.96
N VAL A 56 -0.62 -15.00 4.06
CA VAL A 56 -1.38 -15.08 5.32
C VAL A 56 -1.47 -13.69 5.94
N VAL A 57 -2.62 -13.36 6.53
CA VAL A 57 -2.89 -12.02 7.10
C VAL A 57 -1.83 -11.64 8.14
N SER A 58 -1.35 -12.60 8.93
CA SER A 58 -0.33 -12.39 9.96
C SER A 58 1.07 -12.03 9.43
N THR A 59 1.35 -12.30 8.15
CA THR A 59 2.63 -11.91 7.51
C THR A 59 2.53 -10.60 6.75
N ARG A 60 1.34 -9.99 6.68
CA ARG A 60 1.16 -8.69 6.02
C ARG A 60 1.68 -7.57 6.91
N ALA A 61 2.16 -6.51 6.29
CA ALA A 61 2.53 -5.30 7.02
C ALA A 61 1.29 -4.74 7.74
N THR A 62 1.46 -4.38 9.01
CA THR A 62 0.42 -3.68 9.78
C THR A 62 0.13 -2.34 9.11
N PRO A 63 -1.14 -1.88 9.03
CA PRO A 63 -1.44 -0.54 8.54
C PRO A 63 -0.59 0.52 9.24
N GLY A 64 0.04 1.40 8.47
CA GLY A 64 0.99 2.41 8.95
C GLY A 64 2.44 1.92 9.16
N GLN A 65 2.76 0.65 8.86
CA GLN A 65 4.13 0.12 8.86
C GLN A 65 4.56 -0.28 7.44
N ASP A 66 5.86 -0.13 7.15
CA ASP A 66 6.43 -0.47 5.84
C ASP A 66 6.66 -1.99 5.68
N TRP A 67 6.62 -2.47 4.43
CA TRP A 67 6.69 -3.90 4.08
C TRP A 67 8.01 -4.59 4.43
N VAL A 68 9.14 -3.88 4.38
CA VAL A 68 10.43 -4.45 4.78
C VAL A 68 10.66 -4.16 6.26
N ARG A 69 10.36 -5.17 7.10
CA ARG A 69 10.88 -5.23 8.47
C ARG A 69 12.41 -5.06 8.40
N GLY A 70 12.95 -4.01 9.03
CA GLY A 70 14.38 -3.68 8.93
C GLY A 70 14.73 -2.43 8.11
N TRP A 71 13.89 -1.99 7.17
CA TRP A 71 14.26 -0.89 6.26
C TRP A 71 14.29 0.47 6.97
N ASP A 72 13.33 0.72 7.85
CA ASP A 72 13.34 1.89 8.74
C ASP A 72 13.98 1.61 10.10
N ASP A 73 14.27 0.35 10.43
CA ASP A 73 14.97 0.00 11.67
C ASP A 73 16.42 0.50 11.67
N LEU A 74 17.03 0.70 10.49
CA LEU A 74 18.32 1.40 10.40
C LEU A 74 18.21 2.90 10.77
N LYS A 75 17.05 3.52 10.59
CA LYS A 75 16.80 4.94 10.94
C LYS A 75 16.35 5.10 12.38
N ARG A 76 15.70 4.07 12.93
CA ARG A 76 15.37 3.96 14.36
C ARG A 76 16.61 3.44 15.07
N GLY A 77 17.49 4.36 15.49
CA GLY A 77 18.67 4.01 16.27
C GLY A 77 18.32 3.15 17.51
N PRO A 78 19.33 2.53 18.19
CA PRO A 78 19.16 1.44 19.17
C PRO A 78 18.24 1.66 20.40
N LEU A 79 17.52 2.78 20.50
CA LEU A 79 16.86 3.26 21.71
C LEU A 79 15.49 3.94 21.46
N ALA A 80 14.72 3.54 20.44
CA ALA A 80 13.31 3.92 20.38
C ALA A 80 12.49 2.98 21.28
N PRO A 81 11.90 3.45 22.41
CA PRO A 81 11.12 2.59 23.29
C PRO A 81 9.87 2.11 22.53
N SER A 82 9.69 0.80 22.47
CA SER A 82 8.46 0.18 21.99
C SER A 82 7.32 0.61 22.90
N GLU A 83 6.36 1.35 22.34
CA GLU A 83 5.08 1.67 22.98
C GLU A 83 4.46 0.38 23.54
N PRO A 84 4.11 0.31 24.83
CA PRO A 84 3.55 -0.90 25.41
C PRO A 84 2.15 -1.13 24.84
N ALA A 85 1.88 -2.38 24.47
CA ALA A 85 0.55 -2.87 24.15
C ALA A 85 -0.42 -2.53 25.29
N GLN A 86 -1.45 -1.75 24.99
CA GLN A 86 -2.56 -1.57 25.92
C GLN A 86 -3.47 -2.81 25.87
N GLU A 87 -3.78 -3.30 27.07
CA GLU A 87 -4.63 -4.44 27.46
C GLU A 87 -5.99 -4.53 26.76
#